data_AF-A0A7J5F7A9-F1
#
_entry.id   AF-A0A7J5F7A9-F1
#
_cell.length_a   1.000
_cell.length_b   1.000
_cell.length_c   1.000
_cell.angle_alpha   90.00
_cell.angle_beta   90.00
_cell.angle_gamma   90.00
#
_symmetry.space_group_name_H-M   'P 1'
#
loop_
_entity.id
_entity.type
_entity.pdbx_description
1 polymer ?
#
loop_
_entity_poly.entity_id
_entity_poly.type
_entity_poly.pdbx_seq_one_letter_code
_entity_poly.pdbx_strand_id
1 'polypeptide(L)'
;MITKMTVPIIALIVCFVGCKPDALYYWGDYSETYYAYKKSPNAETLAKHKLALLKIVSESTLRRKAVPPGVYAELGYFAYQEGKMNESNSYFQKEISLYPESSIFLNRINTESTRGASQ
;
A
#
# COMPACT_ATOMS: atom_id res chain seq x y z
N MET A 1 52.81 -4.22 -50.53
CA MET A 1 51.80 -5.21 -50.11
C MET A 1 51.92 -5.38 -48.60
N ILE A 2 50.78 -5.48 -47.89
CA ILE A 2 50.59 -5.94 -46.50
C ILE A 2 50.77 -4.88 -45.38
N THR A 3 49.91 -4.62 -44.40
CA THR A 3 48.43 -4.65 -44.19
C THR A 3 48.20 -3.79 -42.93
N LYS A 4 47.18 -2.91 -42.91
CA LYS A 4 46.77 -2.13 -41.72
C LYS A 4 46.16 -3.08 -40.68
N MET A 5 46.74 -3.15 -39.48
CA MET A 5 46.21 -3.97 -38.39
C MET A 5 45.39 -3.09 -37.42
N THR A 6 44.10 -2.99 -37.69
CA THR A 6 43.09 -2.37 -36.82
C THR A 6 42.82 -3.27 -35.62
N VAL A 7 43.06 -2.76 -34.41
CA VAL A 7 42.69 -3.45 -33.16
C VAL A 7 41.19 -3.27 -32.92
N PRO A 8 40.38 -4.33 -32.87
CA PRO A 8 38.94 -4.21 -32.75
C PRO A 8 38.55 -3.86 -31.31
N ILE A 9 37.97 -2.67 -31.13
CA ILE A 9 37.16 -2.29 -29.97
C ILE A 9 35.85 -3.07 -30.09
N ILE A 10 35.81 -4.32 -29.63
CA ILE A 10 34.59 -5.13 -29.59
C ILE A 10 34.26 -5.49 -28.15
N ALA A 11 33.29 -4.73 -27.64
CA ALA A 11 32.18 -5.18 -26.81
C ALA A 11 32.52 -5.90 -25.49
N LEU A 12 32.78 -5.12 -24.45
CA LEU A 12 32.43 -5.50 -23.08
C LEU A 12 31.09 -4.82 -22.72
N ILE A 13 30.00 -5.26 -23.34
CA ILE A 13 28.64 -4.93 -22.88
C ILE A 13 28.32 -5.96 -21.79
N VAL A 14 28.61 -5.59 -20.53
CA VAL A 14 28.11 -6.33 -19.37
C VAL A 14 26.61 -6.07 -19.30
N CYS A 15 25.81 -7.03 -19.76
CA CYS A 15 24.38 -7.03 -19.55
C CYS A 15 24.08 -7.18 -18.05
N PHE A 16 23.81 -6.06 -17.37
CA PHE A 16 23.15 -6.06 -16.07
C PHE A 16 21.68 -6.48 -16.27
N VAL A 17 21.43 -7.78 -16.35
CA VAL A 17 20.08 -8.33 -16.19
C VAL A 17 19.71 -8.31 -14.71
N GLY A 18 19.06 -7.23 -14.28
CA GLY A 18 18.46 -7.16 -12.94
C GLY A 18 17.28 -8.13 -12.87
N CYS A 19 17.40 -9.20 -12.08
CA CYS A 19 16.26 -10.03 -11.72
C CYS A 19 15.36 -9.20 -10.78
N LYS A 20 14.18 -8.82 -11.25
CA LYS A 20 13.18 -8.17 -10.38
C LYS A 20 12.48 -9.29 -9.60
N PRO A 21 12.69 -9.42 -8.28
CA PRO A 21 11.95 -10.41 -7.50
C PRO A 21 10.45 -10.10 -7.59
N ASP A 22 9.63 -11.16 -7.53
CA ASP A 22 8.19 -11.00 -7.44
C ASP A 22 7.85 -10.13 -6.22
N ALA A 23 7.12 -9.06 -6.44
CA ALA A 23 6.76 -8.13 -5.36
C ALA A 23 5.98 -8.88 -4.27
N LEU A 24 6.41 -8.75 -3.02
CA LEU A 24 5.76 -9.40 -1.87
C LEU A 24 4.27 -9.01 -1.77
N TYR A 25 3.95 -7.75 -2.08
CA TYR A 25 2.62 -7.18 -1.96
C TYR A 25 2.08 -6.71 -3.30
N TYR A 26 0.75 -6.69 -3.41
CA TYR A 26 0.05 -6.02 -4.50
C TYR A 26 -0.38 -4.62 -4.04
N TRP A 27 0.23 -3.58 -4.59
CA TRP A 27 -0.05 -2.18 -4.20
C TRP A 27 -1.06 -1.48 -5.12
N GLY A 28 -1.41 -2.07 -6.26
CA GLY A 28 -2.30 -1.47 -7.25
C GLY A 28 -2.01 0.02 -7.48
N ASP A 29 -3.05 0.84 -7.36
CA ASP A 29 -3.02 2.28 -7.63
C ASP A 29 -2.87 3.11 -6.32
N TYR A 30 -2.34 2.51 -5.24
CA TYR A 30 -2.21 3.14 -3.91
C TYR A 30 -1.50 4.49 -3.98
N SER A 31 -0.28 4.52 -4.53
CA SER A 31 0.58 5.71 -4.52
C SER A 31 -0.05 6.89 -5.26
N GLU A 32 -0.64 6.61 -6.43
CA GLU A 32 -1.29 7.62 -7.26
C GLU A 32 -2.52 8.20 -6.55
N THR A 33 -3.42 7.33 -6.07
CA THR A 33 -4.66 7.77 -5.43
C THR A 33 -4.42 8.44 -4.08
N TYR A 34 -3.43 7.96 -3.32
CA TYR A 34 -3.01 8.57 -2.06
C TYR A 34 -2.46 9.98 -2.32
N TYR A 35 -1.55 10.13 -3.29
CA TYR A 35 -1.01 11.44 -3.67
C TYR A 35 -2.12 12.39 -4.12
N ALA A 36 -3.05 11.94 -4.96
CA ALA A 36 -4.18 12.75 -5.40
C ALA A 36 -5.05 13.22 -4.23
N TYR A 37 -5.37 12.32 -3.29
CA TYR A 37 -6.10 12.66 -2.06
C TYR A 37 -5.35 13.65 -1.18
N LYS A 38 -4.04 13.46 -0.98
CA LYS A 38 -3.21 14.37 -0.19
C LYS A 38 -3.06 15.74 -0.83
N LYS A 39 -2.92 15.79 -2.16
CA LYS A 39 -2.76 17.04 -2.92
C LYS A 39 -4.05 17.83 -3.00
N SER A 40 -5.19 17.17 -3.13
CA SER A 40 -6.50 17.82 -3.25
C SER A 40 -7.53 17.07 -2.41
N PRO A 41 -7.57 17.29 -1.08
CA PRO A 41 -8.48 16.58 -0.20
C PRO A 41 -9.93 17.00 -0.45
N ASN A 42 -10.69 16.14 -1.12
CA ASN A 42 -12.12 16.33 -1.37
C ASN A 42 -12.83 14.96 -1.45
N ALA A 43 -14.15 14.97 -1.58
CA ALA A 43 -14.96 13.75 -1.59
C ALA A 43 -14.59 12.80 -2.74
N GLU A 44 -14.26 13.32 -3.92
CA GLU A 44 -13.91 12.52 -5.10
C GLU A 44 -12.55 11.82 -4.92
N THR A 45 -11.52 12.56 -4.51
CA THR A 45 -10.18 12.00 -4.31
C THR A 45 -10.15 11.01 -3.13
N LEU A 46 -10.91 11.29 -2.08
CA LEU A 46 -11.12 10.36 -0.97
C LEU A 46 -11.81 9.07 -1.44
N ALA A 47 -12.89 9.16 -2.22
CA ALA A 47 -13.60 8.00 -2.74
C ALA A 47 -12.72 7.14 -3.66
N LYS A 48 -11.95 7.78 -4.55
CA LYS A 48 -10.97 7.10 -5.41
C LYS A 48 -9.91 6.36 -4.58
N HIS A 49 -9.39 6.99 -3.54
CA HIS A 49 -8.39 6.35 -2.68
C HIS A 49 -8.97 5.18 -1.87
N LYS A 50 -10.15 5.33 -1.27
CA LYS A 50 -10.87 4.22 -0.61
C LYS A 50 -11.10 3.04 -1.55
N LEU A 51 -11.50 3.32 -2.79
CA LEU A 51 -11.71 2.28 -3.80
C LEU A 51 -10.40 1.57 -4.15
N ALA A 52 -9.27 2.29 -4.24
CA ALA A 52 -7.96 1.68 -4.45
C ALA A 52 -7.57 0.75 -3.30
N LEU A 53 -7.80 1.15 -2.04
CA LEU A 53 -7.56 0.29 -0.86
C LEU A 53 -8.41 -0.99 -0.90
N LEU A 54 -9.70 -0.89 -1.22
CA LEU A 54 -10.57 -2.05 -1.35
C LEU A 54 -10.13 -2.99 -2.49
N LYS A 55 -9.69 -2.42 -3.62
CA LYS A 55 -9.13 -3.19 -4.75
C LYS A 55 -7.84 -3.90 -4.37
N ILE A 56 -6.98 -3.27 -3.55
CA ILE A 56 -5.77 -3.91 -3.02
C ILE A 56 -6.13 -5.13 -2.18
N VAL A 57 -7.14 -5.03 -1.32
CA VAL A 57 -7.62 -6.16 -0.51
C VAL A 57 -8.13 -7.30 -1.38
N SER A 58 -8.99 -7.02 -2.37
CA SER A 58 -9.55 -8.04 -3.24
C SER A 58 -8.49 -8.72 -4.10
N GLU A 59 -7.61 -7.95 -4.74
CA GLU A 59 -6.53 -8.47 -5.58
C GLU A 59 -5.48 -9.24 -4.80
N SER A 60 -5.13 -8.80 -3.58
CA SER A 60 -4.21 -9.56 -2.72
C SER A 60 -4.80 -10.92 -2.40
N THR A 61 -6.10 -10.99 -2.09
CA THR A 61 -6.81 -12.26 -1.84
C THR A 61 -6.80 -13.16 -3.08
N LEU A 62 -7.16 -12.63 -4.26
CA LEU A 62 -7.16 -13.38 -5.53
C LEU A 62 -5.77 -13.91 -5.90
N ARG A 63 -4.74 -13.13 -5.62
CA ARG A 63 -3.33 -13.46 -5.91
C ARG A 63 -2.68 -14.30 -4.80
N ARG A 64 -3.42 -14.66 -3.75
CA ARG A 64 -2.91 -15.35 -2.55
C ARG A 64 -1.70 -14.65 -1.93
N LYS A 65 -1.71 -13.31 -1.93
CA LYS A 65 -0.72 -12.45 -1.29
C LYS A 65 -1.29 -11.86 -0.01
N ALA A 66 -0.44 -11.59 0.97
CA ALA A 66 -0.84 -10.78 2.11
C ALA A 66 -1.26 -9.38 1.63
N VAL A 67 -2.32 -8.84 2.25
CA VAL A 67 -2.69 -7.43 2.05
C VAL A 67 -1.56 -6.58 2.64
N PRO A 68 -1.04 -5.56 1.93
CA PRO A 68 0.09 -4.77 2.43
C PRO A 68 -0.19 -4.12 3.79
N PRO A 69 0.86 -3.90 4.61
CA PRO A 69 0.73 -3.26 5.91
C PRO A 69 0.18 -1.84 5.76
N GLY A 70 -0.69 -1.46 6.68
CA GLY A 70 -1.35 -0.16 6.73
C GLY A 70 -2.66 -0.06 5.94
N VAL A 71 -2.92 -0.96 4.98
CA VAL A 71 -4.14 -0.89 4.15
C VAL A 71 -5.40 -1.12 4.99
N TYR A 72 -5.39 -2.12 5.88
CA TYR A 72 -6.53 -2.32 6.77
C TYR A 72 -6.59 -1.24 7.85
N ALA A 73 -5.46 -0.76 8.35
CA ALA A 73 -5.45 0.39 9.25
C ALA A 73 -6.10 1.64 8.63
N GLU A 74 -5.80 1.95 7.36
CA GLU A 74 -6.35 3.13 6.70
C GLU A 74 -7.85 2.98 6.39
N LEU A 75 -8.29 1.80 5.94
CA LEU A 75 -9.72 1.49 5.80
C LEU A 75 -10.46 1.60 7.14
N GLY A 76 -9.87 1.08 8.22
CA GLY A 76 -10.42 1.18 9.56
C GLY A 76 -10.52 2.63 10.05
N TYR A 77 -9.51 3.45 9.76
CA TYR A 77 -9.52 4.87 10.07
C TYR A 77 -10.62 5.62 9.31
N PHE A 78 -10.80 5.33 8.03
CA PHE A 78 -11.90 5.93 7.26
C PHE A 78 -13.29 5.51 7.76
N ALA A 79 -13.48 4.24 8.11
CA ALA A 79 -14.74 3.78 8.71
C ALA A 79 -14.99 4.46 10.06
N TYR A 80 -13.94 4.69 10.87
CA TYR A 80 -14.03 5.44 12.12
C TYR A 80 -14.49 6.89 11.89
N GLN A 81 -13.89 7.60 10.93
CA GLN A 81 -14.27 8.96 10.58
C GLN A 81 -15.72 9.07 10.08
N GLU A 82 -16.27 7.98 9.52
CA GLU A 82 -17.67 7.88 9.10
C GLU A 82 -18.64 7.43 10.21
N GLY A 83 -18.14 7.21 11.44
CA GLY A 83 -18.94 6.70 12.57
C GLY A 83 -19.29 5.21 12.49
N LYS A 84 -18.70 4.46 11.54
CA LYS A 84 -18.95 3.03 11.33
C LYS A 84 -18.05 2.19 12.22
N MET A 85 -18.29 2.25 13.54
CA MET A 85 -17.43 1.66 14.56
C MET A 85 -17.21 0.14 14.40
N ASN A 86 -18.25 -0.61 14.05
CA ASN A 86 -18.14 -2.07 13.84
C ASN A 86 -17.22 -2.41 12.65
N GLU A 87 -17.34 -1.67 11.55
CA GLU A 87 -16.50 -1.85 10.37
C GLU A 87 -15.05 -1.44 10.65
N SER A 88 -14.87 -0.31 11.34
CA SER A 88 -13.56 0.17 11.79
C SER A 88 -12.82 -0.87 12.63
N ASN A 89 -13.47 -1.40 13.67
CA ASN A 89 -12.91 -2.42 14.54
C ASN A 89 -12.56 -3.71 13.77
N SER A 90 -13.40 -4.11 12.81
CA SER A 90 -13.15 -5.28 11.97
C SER A 90 -11.87 -5.11 11.13
N TYR A 91 -11.66 -3.94 10.52
CA TYR A 91 -10.44 -3.67 9.77
C TYR A 91 -9.21 -3.59 10.68
N PHE A 92 -9.28 -2.91 11.83
CA PHE A 92 -8.16 -2.85 12.77
C PHE A 92 -7.75 -4.24 13.29
N GLN A 93 -8.71 -5.13 13.55
CA GLN A 93 -8.40 -6.52 13.94
C GLN A 93 -7.68 -7.28 12.82
N LYS A 94 -8.08 -7.08 11.56
CA LYS A 94 -7.39 -7.69 10.41
C LYS A 94 -5.94 -7.18 10.29
N GLU A 95 -5.72 -5.87 10.49
CA GLU A 95 -4.37 -5.30 10.50
C GLU A 95 -3.52 -5.93 11.61
N ILE A 96 -4.01 -5.97 12.85
CA ILE A 96 -3.26 -6.53 13.99
C ILE A 96 -2.98 -8.02 13.79
N SER A 97 -3.90 -8.76 13.18
CA SER A 97 -3.71 -10.18 12.89
C SER A 97 -2.62 -10.44 11.85
N LEU A 98 -2.45 -9.54 10.87
CA LEU A 98 -1.39 -9.66 9.86
C LEU A 98 -0.07 -9.03 10.32
N TYR A 99 -0.17 -7.96 11.12
CA TYR A 99 0.89 -7.05 11.49
C TYR A 99 0.77 -6.68 12.98
N PRO A 100 1.17 -7.57 13.92
CA PRO A 100 1.02 -7.34 15.36
C PRO A 100 1.80 -6.11 15.87
N GLU A 101 2.82 -5.66 15.15
CA GLU A 101 3.55 -4.43 15.42
C GLU A 101 2.68 -3.17 15.32
N SER A 102 1.60 -3.22 14.53
CA SER A 102 0.65 -2.10 14.37
C SER A 102 -0.23 -1.87 15.61
N SER A 103 -0.33 -2.86 16.51
CA SER A 103 -1.23 -2.85 17.66
C SER A 103 -1.05 -1.63 18.56
N ILE A 104 0.19 -1.20 18.79
CA ILE A 104 0.50 -0.03 19.63
C ILE A 104 -0.14 1.23 19.03
N PHE A 105 -0.07 1.40 17.70
CA PHE A 105 -0.63 2.54 17.01
C PHE A 105 -2.16 2.49 17.01
N LEU A 106 -2.74 1.34 16.65
CA LEU A 106 -4.19 1.19 16.56
C LEU A 106 -4.89 1.28 17.93
N ASN A 107 -4.25 0.80 19.00
CA ASN A 107 -4.78 0.95 20.35
C ASN A 107 -4.91 2.42 20.78
N ARG A 108 -4.00 3.30 20.32
CA ARG A 108 -4.12 4.74 20.57
C ARG A 108 -5.32 5.33 19.83
N ILE A 109 -5.52 4.97 18.57
CA ILE A 109 -6.68 5.42 17.78
C ILE A 109 -8.00 4.98 18.43
N ASN A 110 -8.09 3.72 18.87
CA ASN A 110 -9.27 3.21 19.56
C ASN A 110 -9.55 3.94 20.88
N THR A 111 -8.50 4.27 21.63
CA THR A 111 -8.64 5.00 22.91
C THR A 111 -9.18 6.41 22.69
N GLU A 112 -8.67 7.12 21.67
CA GLU A 112 -9.16 8.45 21.29
C GLU A 112 -10.61 8.40 20.76
N SER A 113 -10.97 7.34 20.03
CA SER A 113 -12.33 7.09 19.58
C SER A 113 -13.34 7.02 20.72
N THR A 114 -13.01 6.34 21.82
CA THR A 114 -13.87 6.28 23.00
C THR A 114 -14.01 7.63 23.71
N ARG A 115 -13.01 8.52 23.64
CA ARG A 115 -13.10 9.86 24.25
C ARG A 115 -13.97 10.82 23.44
N GLY A 116 -13.87 10.77 22.11
CA GLY A 116 -14.63 11.65 21.22
C GLY A 116 -16.15 11.36 21.20
N ALA A 117 -16.56 10.12 21.50
CA ALA A 117 -17.97 9.72 21.57
C ALA A 117 -18.69 10.17 22.87
N SER A 118 -17.97 10.75 23.82
CA SER A 118 -18.48 11.26 25.10
C SER A 118 -18.52 12.80 25.19
N GLN A 119 -18.45 13.49 24.05
CA GLN A 119 -18.63 14.95 23.91
C GLN A 119 -19.85 15.29 23.06
#